data_AF-A0A7L4TD11-F1
#
_entry.id   AF-A0A7L4TD11-F1
#
_cell.length_a   1.000
_cell.length_b   1.000
_cell.length_c   1.000
_cell.angle_alpha   90.00
_cell.angle_beta   90.00
_cell.angle_gamma   90.00
#
_symmetry.space_group_name_H-M   'P 1'
#
loop_
_entity.id
_entity.type
_entity.pdbx_description
1 polymer ?
#
loop_
_entity_poly.entity_id
_entity_poly.type
_entity_poly.pdbx_seq_one_letter_code
_entity_poly.pdbx_strand_id
1 'polypeptide(L)'
;FLTAFVFLYYKEDDAVFYEQFLLLMARGAGKNGLISSLAHFFISPLHGIDRYNVSIVANNEKQAKTSFREVYDIIEAKNVLEDMFYKSKVEIMGYDTKSVLQYHTSNAGGKDGLRDGCVIYDEIHTYATFETVNVFSSGYRMK
;
A
#
# COMPACT_ATOMS: atom_id res chain seq x y z
N PHE A 1 11.69 -12.43 7.12
CA PHE A 1 11.21 -12.05 8.47
C PHE A 1 10.06 -11.04 8.37
N LEU A 2 10.28 -9.79 7.94
CA LEU A 2 9.22 -8.76 7.90
C LEU A 2 7.97 -9.15 7.09
N THR A 3 8.16 -9.79 5.93
CA THR A 3 7.05 -10.25 5.08
C THR A 3 6.16 -11.31 5.75
N ALA A 4 6.65 -12.03 6.76
CA ALA A 4 5.83 -13.01 7.47
C ALA A 4 4.68 -12.35 8.25
N PHE A 5 4.84 -11.11 8.71
CA PHE A 5 3.77 -10.37 9.38
C PHE A 5 2.62 -10.02 8.44
N VAL A 6 2.89 -9.93 7.13
CA VAL A 6 1.90 -9.64 6.09
C VAL A 6 1.10 -10.90 5.71
N PHE A 7 1.76 -12.05 5.67
CA PHE A 7 1.21 -13.29 5.12
C PHE A 7 0.92 -14.35 6.19
N LEU A 8 0.74 -13.94 7.45
CA LEU A 8 0.30 -14.82 8.52
C LEU A 8 -1.22 -14.77 8.58
N TYR A 9 -1.86 -15.93 8.42
CA TYR A 9 -3.31 -16.08 8.39
C TYR A 9 -3.79 -17.11 9.40
N TYR A 10 -4.99 -16.92 9.93
CA TYR A 10 -5.71 -17.96 10.65
C TYR A 10 -6.11 -19.08 9.69
N LYS A 11 -6.04 -20.33 10.15
CA LYS A 11 -6.35 -21.49 9.29
C LYS A 11 -7.84 -21.71 9.11
N GLU A 12 -8.63 -21.17 10.04
CA GLU A 12 -10.05 -21.40 10.16
C GLU A 12 -10.85 -20.60 9.12
N ASP A 13 -10.42 -19.37 8.82
CA ASP A 13 -11.17 -18.41 8.01
C ASP A 13 -10.28 -17.58 7.05
N ASP A 14 -8.99 -17.90 6.94
CA ASP A 14 -7.99 -17.16 6.15
C ASP A 14 -7.90 -15.66 6.52
N ALA A 15 -8.35 -15.26 7.72
CA ALA A 15 -8.21 -13.89 8.19
C ALA A 15 -6.74 -13.56 8.46
N VAL A 16 -6.32 -12.32 8.15
CA VAL A 16 -4.98 -11.83 8.49
C VAL A 16 -4.79 -11.85 10.00
N PHE A 17 -3.67 -12.39 10.46
CA PHE A 17 -3.35 -12.44 11.89
C PHE A 17 -3.04 -11.05 12.44
N TYR A 18 -2.34 -10.23 11.65
CA TYR A 18 -2.03 -8.84 11.99
C TYR A 18 -2.81 -7.89 11.08
N GLU A 19 -3.89 -7.31 11.61
CA GLU A 19 -4.61 -6.22 10.93
C GLU A 19 -3.76 -4.93 10.86
N GLN A 20 -2.92 -4.70 11.88
CA GLN A 20 -2.03 -3.55 11.96
C GLN A 20 -0.71 -3.93 12.64
N PHE A 21 0.41 -3.46 12.08
CA PHE A 21 1.73 -3.58 12.70
C PHE A 21 2.63 -2.39 12.35
N LEU A 22 3.64 -2.15 13.18
CA LEU A 22 4.59 -1.05 13.02
C LEU A 22 6.00 -1.58 12.74
N LEU A 23 6.59 -1.11 11.64
CA LEU A 23 7.99 -1.38 11.29
C LEU A 23 8.84 -0.12 11.50
N LEU A 24 9.63 -0.08 12.57
CA LEU A 24 10.62 0.97 12.79
C LEU A 24 11.95 0.58 12.13
N MET A 25 12.34 1.31 11.09
CA MET A 25 13.54 1.02 10.30
C MET A 25 14.44 2.26 10.19
N ALA A 26 15.75 2.05 10.26
CA ALA A 26 16.73 3.11 9.99
C ALA A 26 16.71 3.52 8.51
N ARG A 27 17.16 4.74 8.20
CA ARG A 27 17.35 5.17 6.81
C ARG A 27 18.39 4.27 6.13
N GLY A 28 18.16 3.95 4.86
CA GLY A 28 19.03 3.05 4.09
C GLY A 28 18.78 1.56 4.33
N ALA A 29 17.87 1.17 5.23
CA ALA A 29 17.54 -0.24 5.49
C ALA A 29 16.65 -0.90 4.42
N GLY A 30 16.46 -0.28 3.26
CA GLY A 30 15.68 -0.85 2.15
C GLY A 30 14.16 -0.79 2.30
N LYS A 31 13.62 0.06 3.20
CA LYS A 31 12.17 0.13 3.46
C LYS A 31 11.32 0.47 2.22
N ASN A 32 11.81 1.35 1.33
CA ASN A 32 11.06 1.76 0.13
C ASN A 32 10.91 0.58 -0.83
N GLY A 33 12.00 -0.16 -1.08
CA GLY A 33 11.95 -1.36 -1.89
C GLY A 33 10.99 -2.42 -1.34
N LEU A 34 10.90 -2.56 0.00
CA LEU A 34 9.92 -3.43 0.64
C LEU A 34 8.48 -2.95 0.38
N ILE A 35 8.21 -1.65 0.57
CA ILE A 35 6.90 -1.05 0.31
C ILE A 35 6.50 -1.22 -1.16
N SER A 36 7.39 -0.88 -2.10
CA SER A 36 7.16 -1.00 -3.54
C SER A 36 6.88 -2.45 -3.94
N SER A 37 7.64 -3.41 -3.41
CA SER A 37 7.46 -4.83 -3.70
C SER A 37 6.12 -5.36 -3.18
N LEU A 38 5.75 -5.03 -1.95
CA LEU A 38 4.47 -5.46 -1.36
C LEU A 38 3.28 -4.80 -2.08
N ALA A 39 3.34 -3.49 -2.30
CA ALA A 39 2.28 -2.74 -2.98
C ALA A 39 2.03 -3.28 -4.39
N HIS A 40 3.10 -3.54 -5.16
CA HIS A 40 2.98 -4.11 -6.49
C HIS A 40 2.44 -5.55 -6.46
N PHE A 41 2.93 -6.39 -5.53
CA PHE A 41 2.42 -7.74 -5.36
C PHE A 41 0.91 -7.75 -5.10
N PHE A 42 0.42 -6.92 -4.18
CA PHE A 42 -0.98 -6.88 -3.79
C PHE A 42 -1.94 -6.51 -4.93
N ILE A 43 -1.51 -5.66 -5.86
CA ILE A 43 -2.32 -5.30 -7.03
C ILE A 43 -2.15 -6.25 -8.22
N SER A 44 -1.20 -7.20 -8.12
CA SER A 44 -0.90 -8.14 -9.18
C SER A 44 -1.83 -9.35 -9.18
N PRO A 45 -1.90 -10.11 -10.29
CA PRO A 45 -2.60 -11.40 -10.33
C PRO A 45 -2.03 -12.43 -9.36
N LEU A 46 -0.79 -12.26 -8.89
CA LEU A 46 -0.15 -13.20 -7.95
C LEU A 46 -0.79 -13.14 -6.56
N HIS A 47 -1.38 -12.01 -6.18
CA HIS A 47 -2.13 -11.91 -4.93
C HIS A 47 -3.53 -12.52 -5.07
N GLY A 48 -4.16 -12.37 -6.24
CA GLY A 48 -5.41 -13.06 -6.58
C GLY A 48 -6.67 -12.56 -5.85
N ILE A 49 -6.58 -11.46 -5.08
CA ILE A 49 -7.74 -10.86 -4.41
C ILE A 49 -8.26 -9.68 -5.24
N ASP A 50 -9.52 -9.78 -5.64
CA ASP A 50 -10.21 -8.75 -6.41
C ASP A 50 -10.37 -7.44 -5.63
N ARG A 51 -10.13 -6.32 -6.32
CA ARG A 51 -10.32 -4.95 -5.82
C ARG A 51 -9.61 -4.67 -4.49
N TYR A 52 -8.48 -5.34 -4.27
CA TYR A 52 -7.60 -5.13 -3.12
C TYR A 52 -6.79 -3.84 -3.33
N ASN A 53 -7.44 -2.70 -3.11
CA ASN A 53 -6.81 -1.39 -3.31
C ASN A 53 -5.73 -1.14 -2.25
N VAL A 54 -4.67 -0.45 -2.65
CA VAL A 54 -3.51 -0.13 -1.84
C VAL A 54 -3.27 1.38 -1.86
N SER A 55 -3.20 1.98 -0.67
CA SER A 55 -2.92 3.40 -0.50
C SER A 55 -1.60 3.62 0.21
N ILE A 56 -0.69 4.39 -0.40
CA ILE A 56 0.54 4.85 0.25
C ILE A 56 0.34 6.26 0.79
N VAL A 57 0.50 6.43 2.11
CA VAL A 57 0.30 7.70 2.78
C VAL A 57 1.61 8.18 3.39
N ALA A 58 1.98 9.43 3.12
CA ALA A 58 3.14 10.07 3.73
C ALA A 58 2.86 11.55 4.05
N ASN A 59 3.75 12.20 4.79
CA ASN A 59 3.59 13.60 5.18
C ASN A 59 3.69 14.61 4.03
N ASN A 60 4.54 14.32 3.04
CA ASN A 60 4.62 15.12 1.85
C ASN A 60 4.48 14.27 0.60
N GLU A 61 4.07 14.92 -0.47
CA GLU A 61 3.76 14.26 -1.73
C GLU A 61 4.98 13.57 -2.34
N LYS A 62 6.18 14.14 -2.15
CA LYS A 62 7.42 13.56 -2.65
C LYS A 62 7.69 12.19 -2.01
N GLN A 63 7.51 12.08 -0.70
CA GLN A 63 7.62 10.80 0.02
C GLN A 63 6.55 9.81 -0.43
N ALA A 64 5.28 10.24 -0.46
CA ALA A 64 4.17 9.37 -0.87
C ALA A 64 4.35 8.80 -2.29
N LYS A 65 4.92 9.60 -3.20
CA LYS A 65 5.21 9.21 -4.58
C LYS A 65 6.41 8.29 -4.75
N THR A 66 7.29 8.16 -3.75
CA THR A 66 8.58 7.48 -3.96
C THR A 66 8.37 6.02 -4.36
N SER A 67 7.68 5.24 -3.52
CA SER A 67 7.40 3.84 -3.81
C SER A 67 6.42 3.66 -4.97
N PHE A 68 5.44 4.57 -5.12
CA PHE A 68 4.54 4.56 -6.28
C PHE A 68 5.30 4.67 -7.60
N ARG A 69 6.27 5.59 -7.69
CA ARG A 69 7.10 5.77 -8.89
C ARG A 69 8.00 4.57 -9.14
N GLU A 70 8.58 3.97 -8.10
CA GLU A 70 9.37 2.75 -8.27
C GLU A 70 8.56 1.62 -8.93
N VAL A 71 7.29 1.46 -8.54
CA VAL A 71 6.37 0.50 -9.19
C VAL A 71 6.06 0.93 -10.63
N TYR A 72 5.70 2.20 -10.84
CA TYR A 72 5.43 2.76 -12.17
C TYR A 72 6.59 2.50 -13.15
N ASP A 73 7.82 2.83 -12.74
CA ASP A 73 9.02 2.76 -13.57
C ASP A 73 9.36 1.30 -13.94
N ILE A 74 9.14 0.35 -13.03
CA ILE A 74 9.37 -1.07 -13.29
C ILE A 74 8.33 -1.65 -14.26
N ILE A 75 7.07 -1.23 -14.14
CA ILE A 75 6.03 -1.61 -15.09
C ILE A 75 6.36 -1.04 -16.48
N GLU A 76 6.77 0.23 -16.56
CA GLU A 76 7.20 0.87 -17.82
C GLU A 76 8.41 0.18 -18.45
N ALA A 77 9.35 -0.31 -17.64
CA ALA A 77 10.57 -0.94 -18.13
C ALA A 77 10.39 -2.38 -18.64
N LYS A 78 9.21 -3.00 -18.48
CA LYS A 78 8.97 -4.41 -18.79
C LYS A 78 7.67 -4.58 -19.57
N ASN A 79 7.77 -4.90 -20.87
CA ASN A 79 6.60 -5.12 -21.74
C ASN A 79 5.55 -6.08 -21.13
N VAL A 80 6.01 -7.18 -20.52
CA VAL A 80 5.10 -8.14 -19.87
C VAL A 80 4.27 -7.49 -18.76
N LEU A 81 4.85 -6.56 -18.00
CA LEU A 81 4.12 -5.82 -16.97
C LEU A 81 3.22 -4.74 -17.59
N GLU A 82 3.63 -4.09 -18.68
CA GLU A 82 2.74 -3.15 -19.39
C GLU A 82 1.45 -3.81 -19.85
N ASP A 83 1.51 -5.06 -20.29
CA ASP A 83 0.32 -5.84 -20.70
C ASP A 83 -0.57 -6.25 -19.51
N MET A 84 -0.04 -6.24 -18.29
CA MET A 84 -0.73 -6.67 -17.06
C MET A 84 -1.35 -5.52 -16.27
N PHE A 85 -0.85 -4.28 -16.46
CA PHE A 85 -1.21 -3.14 -15.63
C PHE A 85 -1.54 -1.90 -16.47
N TYR A 86 -2.67 -1.27 -16.14
CA TYR A 86 -2.86 0.13 -16.46
C TYR A 86 -1.99 0.98 -15.53
N LYS A 87 -1.33 2.01 -16.06
CA LYS A 87 -0.56 2.96 -15.26
C LYS A 87 -0.78 4.39 -15.70
N SER A 88 -0.84 5.28 -14.72
CA SER A 88 -0.82 6.73 -14.88
C SER A 88 0.06 7.35 -13.80
N LYS A 89 0.19 8.69 -13.82
CA LYS A 89 0.96 9.41 -12.79
C LYS A 89 0.26 9.48 -11.42
N VAL A 90 -1.00 9.02 -11.33
CA VAL A 90 -1.81 9.11 -10.11
C VAL A 90 -2.28 7.75 -9.60
N GLU A 91 -2.39 6.75 -10.47
CA GLU A 91 -2.80 5.39 -10.11
C GLU A 91 -2.18 4.32 -11.00
N ILE A 92 -2.08 3.10 -10.46
CA ILE A 92 -1.70 1.88 -11.18
C ILE A 92 -2.77 0.84 -10.88
N MET A 93 -3.30 0.18 -11.91
CA MET A 93 -4.37 -0.80 -11.76
C MET A 93 -3.99 -2.13 -12.42
N GLY A 94 -4.10 -3.24 -11.70
CA GLY A 94 -3.99 -4.58 -12.27
C GLY A 94 -5.21 -4.92 -13.14
N TYR A 95 -5.00 -5.40 -14.37
CA TYR A 95 -6.12 -5.70 -15.26
C TYR A 95 -6.97 -6.89 -14.78
N ASP A 96 -6.37 -7.86 -14.11
CA ASP A 96 -7.01 -9.10 -13.66
C ASP A 96 -7.93 -8.83 -12.46
N THR A 97 -7.34 -8.43 -11.32
CA THR A 97 -8.04 -8.23 -10.04
C THR A 97 -8.78 -6.89 -9.94
N LYS A 98 -8.51 -5.93 -10.84
CA LYS A 98 -8.97 -4.53 -10.75
C LYS A 98 -8.53 -3.82 -9.47
N SER A 99 -7.49 -4.31 -8.82
CA SER A 99 -6.87 -3.70 -7.65
C SER A 99 -6.07 -2.46 -8.05
N VAL A 100 -6.21 -1.38 -7.29
CA VAL A 100 -5.61 -0.09 -7.59
C VAL A 100 -4.58 0.30 -6.54
N LEU A 101 -3.40 0.73 -6.97
CA LEU A 101 -2.38 1.38 -6.14
C LEU A 101 -2.45 2.90 -6.35
N GLN A 102 -2.58 3.64 -5.25
CA GLN A 102 -2.61 5.11 -5.20
C GLN A 102 -1.71 5.65 -4.09
N TYR A 103 -1.45 6.95 -4.10
CA TYR A 103 -0.68 7.64 -3.07
C TYR A 103 -1.39 8.92 -2.61
N HIS A 104 -1.21 9.28 -1.33
CA HIS A 104 -1.85 10.43 -0.72
C HIS A 104 -0.93 11.13 0.28
N THR A 105 -1.10 12.45 0.42
CA THR A 105 -0.53 13.19 1.54
C THR A 105 -1.39 13.04 2.79
N SER A 106 -0.79 13.08 3.97
CA SER A 106 -1.47 12.92 5.26
C SER A 106 -2.53 14.00 5.54
N ASN A 107 -2.41 15.19 4.93
CA ASN A 107 -3.28 16.35 5.14
C ASN A 107 -4.61 16.39 4.35
N ALA A 108 -5.02 15.33 3.65
CA ALA A 108 -6.29 15.35 2.92
C ALA A 108 -7.44 14.79 3.79
N GLY A 109 -8.18 15.70 4.43
CA GLY A 109 -9.50 15.41 4.98
C GLY A 109 -10.42 14.92 3.85
N GLY A 110 -10.95 13.71 3.96
CA GLY A 110 -11.80 13.08 2.95
C GLY A 110 -11.36 11.68 2.50
N LYS A 111 -10.86 10.85 3.42
CA LYS A 111 -10.41 9.47 3.11
C LYS A 111 -11.33 8.37 3.65
N ASP A 112 -12.50 8.73 4.16
CA ASP A 112 -13.56 7.82 4.64
C ASP A 112 -14.26 7.03 3.51
N GLY A 113 -13.83 7.17 2.25
CA GLY A 113 -14.48 6.56 1.08
C GLY A 113 -13.66 5.50 0.35
N LEU A 114 -12.38 5.32 0.67
CA LEU A 114 -11.52 4.35 0.00
C LEU A 114 -11.67 2.99 0.68
N ARG A 115 -12.24 2.02 -0.05
CA ARG A 115 -12.27 0.61 0.38
C ARG A 115 -10.91 0.00 0.05
N ASP A 116 -9.93 0.30 0.89
CA ASP A 116 -8.58 -0.21 0.76
C ASP A 116 -8.43 -1.57 1.44
N GLY A 117 -7.83 -2.52 0.73
CA GLY A 117 -7.36 -3.76 1.33
C GLY A 117 -6.09 -3.53 2.17
N CYS A 118 -5.26 -2.56 1.78
CA CYS A 118 -4.04 -2.22 2.51
C CYS A 118 -3.76 -0.72 2.51
N VAL A 119 -3.38 -0.17 3.67
CA VAL A 119 -2.87 1.20 3.77
C VAL A 119 -1.47 1.20 4.38
N ILE A 120 -0.53 1.83 3.69
CA ILE A 120 0.87 1.90 4.09
C ILE A 120 1.21 3.33 4.52
N TYR A 121 1.56 3.51 5.79
CA TYR A 121 2.07 4.78 6.32
C TYR A 121 3.58 4.81 6.24
N ASP A 122 4.13 5.64 5.35
CA ASP A 122 5.56 5.86 5.27
C ASP A 122 5.98 7.08 6.12
N GLU A 123 7.15 6.97 6.75
CA GLU A 123 7.74 8.00 7.62
C GLU A 123 6.85 8.44 8.79
N ILE A 124 6.09 7.51 9.40
CA ILE A 124 5.17 7.77 10.52
C ILE A 124 5.76 8.62 11.66
N HIS A 125 7.06 8.47 11.95
CA HIS A 125 7.76 9.22 12.99
C HIS A 125 7.87 10.73 12.73
N THR A 126 7.65 11.17 11.48
CA THR A 126 7.70 12.58 11.09
C THR A 126 6.34 13.27 11.16
N TYR A 127 5.27 12.54 11.50
CA TYR A 127 3.91 13.07 11.56
C TYR A 127 3.78 14.01 12.76
N ALA A 128 3.27 15.22 12.53
CA ALA A 128 3.16 16.24 13.56
C ALA A 128 2.17 15.86 14.68
N THR A 129 1.12 15.10 14.36
CA THR A 129 0.11 14.64 15.30
C THR A 129 -0.33 13.20 15.00
N PHE A 130 -0.45 12.39 16.06
CA PHE A 130 -0.90 10.99 16.00
C PHE A 130 -2.36 10.83 15.52
N GLU A 131 -3.15 11.89 15.53
CA GLU A 131 -4.54 11.88 15.01
C GLU A 131 -4.60 11.40 13.55
N THR A 132 -3.59 11.72 12.74
CA THR A 132 -3.56 11.32 11.33
C THR A 132 -3.42 9.81 11.13
N VAL A 133 -2.88 9.09 12.11
CA VAL A 133 -2.78 7.62 12.09
C VAL A 133 -4.12 7.00 12.55
N ASN A 134 -4.78 7.63 13.53
CA ASN A 134 -6.05 7.17 14.08
C ASN A 134 -7.24 7.31 13.12
N VAL A 135 -7.23 8.29 12.21
CA VAL A 135 -8.33 8.50 11.23
C VAL A 135 -8.47 7.33 10.25
N PHE A 136 -7.42 6.55 10.04
CA PHE A 136 -7.49 5.42 9.10
C PHE A 136 -7.67 4.06 9.76
N SER A 137 -7.29 3.91 11.03
CA SER A 137 -7.66 2.72 11.79
C SER A 137 -9.15 2.69 12.09
N SER A 138 -9.84 3.84 12.16
CA SER A 138 -11.30 3.88 12.34
C SER A 138 -12.11 3.38 11.14
N GLY A 139 -11.52 3.32 9.95
CA GLY A 139 -12.14 2.71 8.75
C GLY A 139 -12.16 1.18 8.78
N TYR A 140 -11.34 0.55 9.65
CA TYR A 140 -11.25 -0.90 9.83
C TYR A 140 -12.25 -1.47 10.84
N ARG A 141 -13.23 -0.68 11.29
CA ARG A 141 -14.38 -1.22 12.04
C ARG A 141 -15.32 -1.99 11.10
N MET A 142 -15.01 -3.26 10.85
CA MET A 142 -16.06 -4.21 10.51
C MET A 142 -17.07 -4.26 11.66
N LYS A 143 -18.34 -4.07 11.31
CA LYS A 143 -19.48 -4.65 12.01
C LYS A 143 -19.52 -6.14 11.75
#